data_AF-A0A0F7KJ75-F1
#
_entry.id   AF-A0A0F7KJ75-F1
#
_cell.length_a   1.000
_cell.length_b   1.000
_cell.length_c   1.000
_cell.angle_alpha   90.00
_cell.angle_beta   90.00
_cell.angle_gamma   90.00
#
_symmetry.space_group_name_H-M   'P 1'
#
loop_
_entity.id
_entity.type
_entity.pdbx_description
1 polymer ?
#
loop_
_entity_poly.entity_id
_entity_poly.type
_entity_poly.pdbx_seq_one_letter_code
_entity_poly.pdbx_strand_id
1 'polypeptide(L)'
;MKLSDDKKFITLSINEKLSANELSTLIYELSLLRAEMLPEVPYNLSVNGDDNMASMQEDPEIFITTIGDNIGLGFRDSGFGWLIFKLPHSQVCNIRDYLTAYTKSGTSDLFISNGSKNLLH
;
A
#
# COMPACT_ATOMS: atom_id res chain seq x y z
N MET A 1 13.31 11.52 -20.74
CA MET A 1 12.25 10.62 -21.24
C MET A 1 11.11 11.48 -21.79
N LYS A 2 10.45 11.08 -22.89
CA LYS A 2 9.32 11.84 -23.45
C LYS A 2 8.14 10.90 -23.69
N LEU A 3 6.97 11.31 -23.21
CA LEU A 3 5.69 10.65 -23.46
C LEU A 3 5.20 10.99 -24.87
N SER A 4 4.67 10.01 -25.60
CA SER A 4 4.03 10.23 -26.89
C SER A 4 2.78 11.09 -26.75
N ASP A 5 2.38 11.78 -27.83
CA ASP A 5 1.21 12.68 -27.80
C ASP A 5 -0.09 11.92 -27.48
N ASP A 6 -0.18 10.65 -27.85
CA ASP A 6 -1.31 9.77 -27.52
C ASP A 6 -1.24 9.16 -26.11
N LYS A 7 -0.19 9.47 -25.35
CA LYS A 7 0.09 8.98 -23.98
C LYS A 7 0.22 7.47 -23.83
N LYS A 8 0.36 6.72 -24.93
CA LYS A 8 0.43 5.24 -24.90
C LYS A 8 1.86 4.72 -24.83
N PHE A 9 2.84 5.52 -25.23
CA PHE A 9 4.21 5.07 -25.39
C PHE A 9 5.21 6.05 -24.78
N ILE A 10 6.30 5.52 -24.23
CA ILE A 10 7.48 6.30 -23.87
C ILE A 10 8.68 5.76 -24.64
N THR A 11 9.61 6.63 -25.01
CA THR A 11 10.91 6.21 -25.54
C THR A 11 11.96 6.37 -24.45
N LEU A 12 12.65 5.28 -24.16
CA LEU A 12 13.74 5.20 -23.18
C LEU A 12 14.94 4.48 -23.83
N SER A 13 16.13 5.00 -23.61
CA SER A 13 17.39 4.37 -24.00
C SER A 13 18.38 4.52 -22.86
N ILE A 14 18.96 3.41 -22.41
CA ILE A 14 19.92 3.37 -21.32
C ILE A 14 21.19 2.72 -21.89
N ASN A 15 22.22 3.53 -22.07
CA ASN A 15 23.49 3.10 -22.69
C ASN A 15 24.63 2.97 -21.68
N GLU A 16 24.31 3.01 -20.38
CA GLU A 16 25.27 3.02 -19.28
C GLU A 16 24.85 2.07 -18.16
N LYS A 17 25.79 1.79 -17.25
CA LYS A 17 25.52 1.01 -16.04
C LYS A 17 25.04 1.95 -14.95
N LEU A 18 23.89 1.64 -14.36
CA LEU A 18 23.34 2.39 -13.24
C LEU A 18 23.77 1.75 -11.92
N SER A 19 24.18 2.58 -10.97
CA SER A 19 24.25 2.20 -9.56
C SER A 19 22.86 1.90 -8.99
N ALA A 20 22.80 1.31 -7.79
CA ALA A 20 21.53 1.04 -7.13
C ALA A 20 20.69 2.32 -6.91
N ASN A 21 21.33 3.42 -6.52
CA ASN A 21 20.64 4.69 -6.27
C ASN A 21 20.09 5.32 -7.57
N GLU A 22 20.88 5.27 -8.65
CA GLU A 22 20.45 5.77 -9.97
C GLU A 22 19.31 4.92 -10.53
N LEU A 23 19.38 3.60 -10.35
CA LEU A 23 18.29 2.70 -10.74
C LEU A 23 17.01 3.00 -9.95
N SER A 24 17.09 3.20 -8.64
CA SER A 24 15.94 3.57 -7.81
C SER A 24 15.33 4.91 -8.24
N THR A 25 16.17 5.89 -8.57
CA THR A 25 15.72 7.20 -9.07
C THR A 25 15.01 7.05 -10.41
N LEU A 26 15.57 6.27 -11.34
CA LEU A 26 14.95 6.01 -12.63
C LEU A 26 13.60 5.30 -12.49
N ILE A 27 13.48 4.31 -11.61
CA ILE A 27 12.22 3.62 -11.34
C ILE A 27 11.16 4.61 -10.83
N TYR A 28 11.53 5.52 -9.94
CA TYR A 28 10.65 6.57 -9.45
C TYR A 28 10.19 7.52 -10.57
N GLU A 29 11.11 8.02 -11.40
CA GLU A 29 10.73 8.91 -12.51
C GLU A 29 9.84 8.20 -13.54
N LEU A 30 10.08 6.91 -13.78
CA LEU A 30 9.23 6.09 -14.64
C LEU A 30 7.83 5.88 -14.04
N SER A 31 7.70 5.82 -12.72
CA SER A 31 6.39 5.70 -12.06
C SER A 31 5.55 6.97 -12.28
N LEU A 32 6.17 8.15 -12.17
CA LEU A 32 5.51 9.42 -12.45
C LEU A 32 5.02 9.49 -13.89
N LEU A 33 5.86 9.09 -14.85
CA LEU A 33 5.46 9.02 -16.26
C LEU A 33 4.34 8.00 -16.48
N ARG A 34 4.41 6.82 -15.85
CA ARG A 34 3.39 5.78 -15.96
C ARG A 34 2.04 6.26 -15.43
N ALA A 35 2.01 7.10 -14.40
CA ALA A 35 0.78 7.68 -13.87
C ALA A 35 0.02 8.54 -14.90
N GLU A 36 0.74 9.13 -15.87
CA GLU A 36 0.16 9.94 -16.94
C GLU A 36 -0.20 9.15 -18.21
N MET A 37 0.22 7.87 -18.28
CA MET A 37 0.03 7.02 -19.46
C MET A 37 -1.36 6.40 -19.55
N LEU A 38 -1.78 6.12 -20.79
CA LEU A 38 -2.97 5.34 -21.10
C LEU A 38 -2.64 3.87 -21.43
N PRO A 39 -3.44 2.89 -20.99
CA PRO A 39 -4.61 3.06 -20.13
C PRO A 39 -4.20 3.46 -18.70
N GLU A 40 -5.11 4.17 -18.03
CA GLU A 40 -4.93 4.57 -16.64
C GLU A 40 -4.62 3.35 -15.78
N VAL A 41 -3.77 3.56 -14.77
CA VAL A 41 -3.47 2.50 -13.81
C VAL A 41 -4.77 2.18 -13.06
N PRO A 42 -5.24 0.91 -13.07
CA PRO A 42 -6.50 0.57 -12.43
C PRO A 42 -6.57 1.03 -10.98
N TYR A 43 -7.68 1.66 -10.61
CA TYR A 43 -7.92 2.08 -9.23
C TYR A 43 -8.50 0.94 -8.40
N ASN A 44 -9.27 0.06 -9.02
CA ASN A 44 -9.89 -1.07 -8.34
C ASN A 44 -8.84 -2.11 -7.93
N LEU A 45 -8.91 -2.53 -6.66
CA LEU A 45 -8.18 -3.69 -6.17
C LEU A 45 -8.70 -4.96 -6.84
N SER A 46 -7.81 -5.74 -7.44
CA SER A 46 -8.12 -7.08 -7.96
C SER A 46 -8.31 -8.13 -6.85
N VAL A 47 -8.52 -7.71 -5.59
CA VAL A 47 -8.79 -8.63 -4.50
C VAL A 47 -10.26 -9.03 -4.59
N ASN A 48 -10.51 -10.25 -5.06
CA ASN A 48 -11.85 -10.84 -5.05
C ASN A 48 -12.32 -10.92 -3.59
N GLY A 49 -13.28 -10.07 -3.24
CA GLY A 49 -13.79 -9.95 -1.89
C GLY A 49 -14.57 -11.18 -1.45
N ASP A 50 -13.90 -12.04 -0.69
CA ASP A 50 -14.51 -12.90 0.34
C ASP A 50 -13.73 -12.80 1.68
N ASP A 51 -12.51 -12.25 1.67
CA ASP A 51 -11.69 -12.07 2.87
C ASP A 51 -12.03 -10.73 3.55
N ASN A 52 -12.84 -10.80 4.61
CA ASN A 52 -13.10 -9.80 5.66
C ASN A 52 -12.25 -8.51 5.59
N MET A 53 -12.55 -7.61 4.65
CA MET A 53 -11.93 -6.29 4.62
C MET A 53 -12.39 -5.53 5.86
N ALA A 54 -11.46 -5.17 6.74
CA ALA A 54 -11.77 -4.57 8.04
C ALA A 54 -12.41 -3.17 7.94
N SER A 55 -12.31 -2.52 6.77
CA SER A 55 -12.95 -1.24 6.50
C SER A 55 -12.95 -0.98 4.99
N MET A 56 -14.14 -0.96 4.38
CA MET A 56 -14.30 -0.46 3.01
C MET A 56 -14.24 1.08 3.08
N GLN A 57 -13.15 1.66 2.59
CA GLN A 57 -13.01 3.11 2.46
C GLN A 57 -13.46 3.52 1.06
N GLU A 58 -14.13 4.66 0.94
CA GLU A 58 -14.34 5.30 -0.37
C GLU A 58 -13.00 5.91 -0.81
N ASP A 59 -12.54 5.56 -2.00
CA ASP A 59 -11.27 5.99 -2.60
C ASP A 59 -10.03 5.84 -1.67
N PRO A 60 -9.68 4.61 -1.23
CA PRO A 60 -8.53 4.42 -0.36
C PRO A 60 -7.23 4.66 -1.12
N GLU A 61 -6.32 5.44 -0.53
CA GLU A 61 -4.89 5.41 -0.87
C GLU A 61 -4.14 4.35 -0.04
N ILE A 62 -4.77 3.89 1.05
CA ILE A 62 -4.29 2.84 1.95
C ILE A 62 -5.47 1.93 2.27
N PHE A 63 -5.26 0.62 2.29
CA PHE A 63 -6.26 -0.30 2.83
C PHE A 63 -5.61 -1.42 3.66
N ILE A 64 -6.42 -2.01 4.54
CA ILE A 64 -6.03 -3.14 5.37
C ILE A 64 -7.03 -4.28 5.14
N THR A 65 -6.52 -5.48 4.88
CA THR A 65 -7.32 -6.69 4.65
C THR A 65 -6.69 -7.89 5.34
N THR A 66 -7.41 -9.00 5.42
CA THR A 66 -6.82 -10.32 5.68
C THR A 66 -6.35 -10.96 4.36
N ILE A 67 -5.25 -11.71 4.40
CA ILE A 67 -4.72 -12.53 3.29
C ILE A 67 -4.33 -13.89 3.87
N GLY A 68 -5.29 -14.82 3.91
CA GLY A 68 -5.20 -16.02 4.75
C GLY A 68 -4.98 -15.63 6.23
N ASP A 69 -4.05 -16.29 6.93
CA ASP A 69 -3.76 -16.02 8.35
C ASP A 69 -2.96 -14.73 8.63
N ASN A 70 -2.74 -13.89 7.61
CA ASN A 70 -1.89 -12.71 7.70
C ASN A 70 -2.69 -11.46 7.38
N ILE A 71 -2.13 -10.31 7.72
CA ILE A 71 -2.73 -9.02 7.38
C ILE A 71 -2.05 -8.48 6.12
N GLY A 72 -2.86 -8.10 5.14
CA GLY A 72 -2.43 -7.33 3.98
C GLY A 72 -2.53 -5.84 4.29
N LEU A 73 -1.42 -5.12 4.14
CA LEU A 73 -1.39 -3.66 4.15
C LEU A 73 -1.09 -3.21 2.73
N GLY A 74 -2.06 -2.55 2.10
CA GLY A 74 -1.92 -2.06 0.74
C GLY A 74 -1.79 -0.56 0.67
N PHE A 75 -0.94 -0.09 -0.24
CA PHE A 75 -0.74 1.31 -0.59
C PHE A 75 -0.93 1.49 -2.09
N ARG A 76 -1.54 2.60 -2.49
CA ARG A 76 -1.67 2.96 -3.90
C ARG A 76 -0.51 3.86 -4.31
N ASP A 77 0.28 3.43 -5.30
CA ASP A 77 1.24 4.29 -6.00
C ASP A 77 0.66 4.65 -7.37
N SER A 78 0.59 5.93 -7.72
CA SER A 78 -0.07 6.40 -8.94
C SER A 78 0.45 5.76 -10.23
N GLY A 79 1.74 5.40 -10.29
CA GLY A 79 2.38 4.75 -11.43
C GLY A 79 2.32 3.22 -11.38
N PHE A 80 2.46 2.62 -10.21
CA PHE A 80 2.58 1.16 -10.07
C PHE A 80 1.29 0.44 -9.68
N GLY A 81 0.24 1.17 -9.31
CA GLY A 81 -1.00 0.55 -8.86
C GLY A 81 -0.94 0.23 -7.38
N TRP A 82 -1.63 -0.84 -6.98
CA TRP A 82 -1.66 -1.30 -5.61
C TRP A 82 -0.43 -2.13 -5.26
N LEU A 83 0.30 -1.69 -4.25
CA LEU A 83 1.39 -2.42 -3.62
C LEU A 83 0.88 -3.02 -2.32
N ILE A 84 0.85 -4.35 -2.23
CA ILE A 84 0.30 -5.06 -1.08
C ILE A 84 1.43 -5.78 -0.33
N PHE A 85 1.59 -5.41 0.94
CA PHE A 85 2.56 -6.02 1.85
C PHE A 85 1.85 -7.00 2.77
N LYS A 86 2.33 -8.24 2.80
CA LYS A 86 1.82 -9.27 3.70
C LYS A 86 2.58 -9.22 5.01
N LEU A 87 1.89 -8.90 6.08
CA LEU A 87 2.42 -8.81 7.44
C LEU A 87 2.00 -10.04 8.24
N PRO A 88 2.96 -10.82 8.78
CA PRO A 88 2.68 -11.88 9.75
C PRO A 88 1.91 -11.35 10.94
N HIS A 89 0.96 -12.13 11.44
CA HIS A 89 0.12 -11.75 12.59
C HIS A 89 0.95 -11.29 13.79
N SER A 90 2.06 -11.98 14.09
CA SER A 90 2.97 -11.61 15.18
C SER A 90 3.60 -10.22 15.01
N GLN A 91 3.92 -9.81 13.78
CA GLN A 91 4.45 -8.48 13.51
C GLN A 91 3.37 -7.40 13.67
N VAL A 92 2.14 -7.71 13.29
CA VAL A 92 1.00 -6.81 13.49
C VAL A 92 0.72 -6.60 14.98
N CYS A 93 0.78 -7.67 15.78
CA CYS A 93 0.69 -7.56 17.25
C CYS A 93 1.76 -6.63 17.82
N ASN A 94 3.01 -6.76 17.36
CA ASN A 94 4.10 -5.89 17.82
C ASN A 94 3.84 -4.41 17.48
N ILE A 95 3.31 -4.12 16.29
CA ILE A 95 2.95 -2.75 15.88
C ILE A 95 1.84 -2.20 16.79
N ARG A 96 0.78 -2.98 17.02
CA ARG A 96 -0.32 -2.62 17.93
C ARG A 96 0.22 -2.31 19.34
N ASP A 97 1.06 -3.18 19.89
CA ASP A 97 1.56 -3.06 21.24
C ASP A 97 2.48 -1.85 21.39
N TYR A 98 3.33 -1.57 20.39
CA TYR A 98 4.11 -0.34 20.32
C TYR A 98 3.21 0.89 20.28
N LEU A 99 2.24 0.96 19.35
CA LEU A 99 1.34 2.10 19.26
C LEU A 99 0.54 2.32 20.55
N THR A 100 0.13 1.24 21.22
CA THR A 100 -0.58 1.31 22.51
C THR A 100 0.33 1.84 23.62
N ALA A 101 1.59 1.40 23.70
CA ALA A 101 2.53 1.86 24.72
C ALA A 101 2.92 3.35 24.56
N TYR A 102 2.88 3.86 23.32
CA TYR A 102 3.32 5.21 22.98
C TYR A 102 2.17 6.18 22.67
N THR A 103 0.91 5.74 22.73
CA THR A 103 -0.26 6.63 22.73
C THR A 103 -0.58 7.02 24.17
N LYS A 104 -0.69 8.33 24.45
CA LYS A 104 -1.04 8.80 25.80
C LYS A 104 -2.44 8.32 26.15
N SER A 105 -2.58 7.75 27.35
CA SER A 105 -3.89 7.37 27.88
C SER A 105 -4.81 8.59 27.88
N GLY A 106 -5.97 8.47 27.21
CA GLY A 106 -6.97 9.53 27.11
C GLY A 106 -6.85 10.47 25.89
N THR A 107 -5.89 10.27 24.98
CA THR A 107 -5.78 11.08 23.75
C THR A 107 -6.18 10.35 22.46
N SER A 108 -6.56 9.08 22.54
CA SER A 108 -6.89 8.27 21.38
C SER A 108 -8.00 7.26 21.69
N ASP A 109 -9.04 7.27 20.87
CA ASP A 109 -10.13 6.29 20.93
C ASP A 109 -9.76 4.97 20.22
N LEU A 110 -8.58 4.89 19.59
CA LEU A 110 -8.16 3.77 18.74
C LEU A 110 -7.90 2.47 19.51
N PHE A 111 -7.58 2.55 20.80
CA PHE A 111 -7.22 1.41 21.64
C PHE A 111 -7.98 1.41 22.98
N ILE A 112 -9.25 1.83 22.97
CA ILE A 112 -10.08 1.77 24.18
C ILE A 112 -10.29 0.30 24.56
N SER A 113 -9.49 -0.15 25.52
CA SER A 113 -9.76 -1.34 26.31
C SER A 113 -10.94 -1.03 27.23
N ASN A 114 -12.17 -1.10 26.71
CA ASN A 114 -13.32 -1.30 27.56
C ASN A 114 -13.17 -2.70 28.14
N GLY A 115 -13.02 -2.80 29.46
CA GLY A 115 -12.72 -4.03 30.20
C GLY A 115 -13.80 -5.10 30.11
N SER A 116 -14.04 -5.64 28.92
CA SER A 116 -15.03 -6.67 28.63
C SER A 116 -14.47 -7.69 27.65
N LYS A 117 -13.99 -8.78 28.26
CA LYS A 117 -13.85 -10.15 27.74
C LYS A 117 -13.07 -10.36 26.44
N ASN A 118 -11.91 -10.99 26.60
CA ASN A 118 -11.30 -11.88 25.61
C ASN A 118 -12.36 -12.67 24.83
N LEU A 119 -12.50 -12.38 23.55
CA LEU A 119 -13.13 -13.25 22.57
C LEU A 119 -12.36 -13.10 21.27
N LEU A 120 -11.29 -13.89 21.14
CA LEU A 120 -10.77 -14.33 19.85
C LEU A 120 -10.52 -15.84 20.01
N HIS A 121 -11.49 -16.60 19.53
CA HIS A 121 -11.38 -17.99 19.12
C HIS A 121 -11.42 -18.01 17.59
#